data_AF-A0A2V7Z417-F1
#
_entry.id   AF-A0A2V7Z417-F1
#
_cell.length_a   1.000
_cell.length_b   1.000
_cell.length_c   1.000
_cell.angle_alpha   90.00
_cell.angle_beta   90.00
_cell.angle_gamma   90.00
#
_symmetry.space_group_name_H-M   'P 1'
#
loop_
_entity.id
_entity.type
_entity.pdbx_description
1 polymer ?
#
loop_
_entity_poly.entity_id
_entity_poly.type
_entity_poly.pdbx_seq_one_letter_code
_entity_poly.pdbx_strand_id
1 'polypeptide(L)'
;MLRGEAREKAIQEFRSDQWYAAADVDRLSEHEARVIAARLVNRAGSKLDLSPDRRAALTEDLAVVFARHLISRDEECDSRREAIEKELTRAASKHLNPQQLAELRKAGEQGIQALPGEAR
;
A
#
# COMPACT_ATOMS: atom_id res chain seq x y z
N MET A 1 7.45 -31.64 9.94
CA MET A 1 6.74 -30.79 10.93
C MET A 1 7.07 -31.29 12.33
N LEU A 2 7.48 -30.40 13.24
CA LEU A 2 7.74 -30.76 14.64
C LEU A 2 6.42 -31.08 15.36
N ARG A 3 6.44 -32.08 16.23
CA ARG A 3 5.26 -32.53 17.01
C ARG A 3 5.66 -32.84 18.45
N GLY A 4 4.68 -32.76 19.36
CA GLY A 4 4.86 -33.08 20.77
C GLY A 4 5.95 -32.22 21.44
N GLU A 5 6.77 -32.86 22.26
CA GLU A 5 7.79 -32.22 23.09
C GLU A 5 8.78 -31.34 22.30
N ALA A 6 9.11 -31.73 21.07
CA ALA A 6 9.97 -30.93 20.19
C ALA A 6 9.31 -29.62 19.73
N ARG A 7 7.97 -29.58 19.62
CA ARG A 7 7.20 -28.36 19.33
C ARG A 7 7.11 -27.48 20.58
N GLU A 8 6.82 -28.05 21.75
CA GLU A 8 6.79 -27.31 23.02
C GLU A 8 8.12 -26.62 23.29
N LYS A 9 9.22 -27.36 23.14
CA LYS A 9 10.58 -26.84 23.34
C LYS A 9 10.90 -25.73 22.35
N ALA A 10 10.57 -25.92 21.07
CA ALA A 10 10.77 -24.88 20.05
C ALA A 10 9.98 -23.60 20.34
N ILE A 11 8.77 -23.69 20.91
CA ILE A 11 7.97 -22.52 21.30
C ILE A 11 8.60 -21.80 22.51
N GLN A 12 9.11 -22.54 23.51
CA GLN A 12 9.75 -21.92 24.67
C GLN A 12 11.12 -21.31 24.36
N GLU A 13 11.86 -21.92 23.43
CA GLU A 13 13.16 -21.41 22.96
C GLU A 13 13.01 -20.35 21.86
N PHE A 14 11.79 -20.15 21.34
CA PHE A 14 11.50 -19.13 20.35
C PHE A 14 11.67 -17.74 20.97
N ARG A 15 12.75 -17.05 20.60
CA ARG A 15 13.00 -15.67 21.02
C ARG A 15 12.47 -14.71 19.95
N SER A 16 11.38 -14.02 20.28
CA SER A 16 10.77 -12.99 19.43
C SER A 16 11.54 -11.66 19.44
N ASP A 17 12.59 -11.54 20.24
CA ASP A 17 13.42 -10.34 20.41
C ASP A 17 14.24 -9.96 19.16
N GLN A 18 14.37 -10.88 18.20
CA GLN A 18 14.99 -10.67 16.89
C GLN A 18 13.97 -10.33 15.78
N TRP A 19 12.67 -10.31 16.09
CA TRP A 19 11.63 -9.87 15.15
C TRP A 19 11.23 -8.42 15.40
N TYR A 20 10.88 -7.72 14.32
CA TYR A 20 10.37 -6.36 14.39
C TYR A 20 9.17 -6.28 15.33
N ALA A 21 9.17 -5.27 16.22
CA ALA A 21 8.00 -5.00 17.03
C ALA A 21 6.82 -4.65 16.12
N ALA A 22 5.59 -4.88 16.59
CA ALA A 22 4.39 -4.56 15.80
C ALA A 22 4.39 -3.10 15.30
N ALA A 23 4.83 -2.16 16.14
CA ALA A 23 4.96 -0.75 15.77
C ALA A 23 6.02 -0.51 14.68
N ASP A 24 7.08 -1.32 14.62
CA ASP A 24 8.09 -1.21 13.56
C ASP A 24 7.57 -1.76 12.23
N VAL A 25 6.76 -2.82 12.28
CA VAL A 25 6.03 -3.33 11.10
C VAL A 25 5.04 -2.30 10.59
N ASP A 26 4.24 -1.67 11.47
CA ASP A 26 3.29 -0.63 11.08
C ASP A 26 3.99 0.57 10.41
N ARG A 27 5.12 1.03 10.98
CA ARG A 27 5.94 2.09 10.37
C ARG A 27 6.47 1.69 9.00
N LEU A 28 6.89 0.44 8.83
CA LEU A 28 7.34 -0.07 7.54
C LEU A 28 6.19 -0.12 6.52
N SER A 29 5.00 -0.57 6.95
CA SER A 29 3.79 -0.56 6.13
C SER A 29 3.38 0.84 5.70
N GLU A 30 3.49 1.86 6.57
CA GLU A 30 3.26 3.25 6.22
C GLU A 30 4.28 3.77 5.18
N HIS A 31 5.55 3.38 5.32
CA HIS A 31 6.57 3.73 4.35
C HIS A 31 6.28 3.11 2.97
N GLU A 32 6.02 1.80 2.94
CA GLU A 32 5.61 1.06 1.74
C GLU A 32 4.38 1.70 1.09
N ALA A 33 3.36 2.06 1.87
CA ALA A 33 2.16 2.73 1.37
C ALA A 33 2.47 4.03 0.61
N ARG A 34 3.38 4.85 1.11
CA ARG A 34 3.83 6.08 0.43
C ARG A 34 4.58 5.76 -0.86
N VAL A 35 5.44 4.74 -0.87
CA VAL A 35 6.18 4.32 -2.07
C VAL A 35 5.20 3.82 -3.14
N ILE A 36 4.22 2.99 -2.77
CA ILE A 36 3.21 2.47 -3.69
C ILE A 36 2.36 3.61 -4.27
N ALA A 37 1.91 4.55 -3.43
CA ALA A 37 1.16 5.71 -3.89
C ALA A 37 1.96 6.57 -4.87
N ALA A 38 3.22 6.87 -4.55
CA ALA A 38 4.10 7.65 -5.41
C ALA A 38 4.29 6.98 -6.77
N ARG A 39 4.55 5.66 -6.79
CA ARG A 39 4.69 4.88 -8.02
C ARG A 39 3.44 4.93 -8.88
N LEU A 40 2.25 4.79 -8.28
CA LEU A 40 0.99 4.87 -8.99
C LEU A 40 0.78 6.24 -9.65
N VAL A 41 1.00 7.32 -8.89
CA VAL A 41 0.85 8.70 -9.38
C VAL A 41 1.89 9.02 -10.46
N ASN A 42 3.15 8.61 -10.26
CA ASN A 42 4.23 8.81 -11.24
C ASN A 42 3.98 8.04 -12.54
N ARG A 43 3.43 6.84 -12.47
CA ARG A 43 3.07 6.04 -13.64
C ARG A 43 1.92 6.66 -14.45
N ALA A 44 0.93 7.25 -13.77
CA ALA A 44 -0.09 8.06 -14.44
C ALA A 44 0.51 9.35 -15.04
N GLY A 45 1.58 9.87 -14.42
CA GLY A 45 2.54 10.77 -15.03
C GLY A 45 1.98 12.11 -15.50
N SER A 46 2.44 12.58 -16.66
CA SER A 46 1.98 13.84 -17.26
C SER A 46 0.49 13.83 -17.63
N LYS A 47 -0.13 12.65 -17.79
CA LYS A 47 -1.54 12.53 -18.18
C LYS A 47 -2.51 13.05 -17.12
N LEU A 48 -2.07 13.14 -15.86
CA LEU A 48 -2.86 13.76 -14.81
C LEU A 48 -2.83 15.29 -14.88
N ASP A 49 -1.83 15.90 -15.53
CA ASP A 49 -1.68 17.35 -15.65
C ASP A 49 -1.94 18.14 -14.33
N LEU A 50 -1.33 17.67 -13.24
CA LEU A 50 -1.48 18.26 -11.92
C LEU A 50 -0.30 19.19 -11.59
N SER A 51 -0.56 20.23 -10.79
CA SER A 51 0.51 20.99 -10.13
C SER A 51 1.29 20.10 -9.15
N PRO A 52 2.56 20.43 -8.83
CA PRO A 52 3.34 19.68 -7.84
C PRO A 52 2.60 19.49 -6.50
N ASP A 53 1.96 20.55 -5.99
CA ASP A 53 1.21 20.50 -4.72
C ASP A 53 0.02 19.54 -4.79
N ARG A 54 -0.72 19.53 -5.92
CA ARG A 54 -1.83 18.58 -6.11
C ARG A 54 -1.36 17.15 -6.27
N ARG A 55 -0.20 16.93 -6.91
CA ARG A 55 0.41 15.58 -6.98
C ARG A 55 0.81 15.09 -5.60
N ALA A 56 1.43 15.95 -4.79
CA ALA A 56 1.81 15.61 -3.42
C ALA A 56 0.57 15.29 -2.56
N ALA A 57 -0.48 16.12 -2.63
CA ALA A 57 -1.72 15.91 -1.91
C ALA A 57 -2.45 14.61 -2.33
N LEU A 58 -2.51 14.33 -3.64
CA LEU A 58 -3.04 13.07 -4.16
C LEU A 58 -2.23 11.87 -3.64
N THR A 59 -0.91 11.96 -3.67
CA THR A 59 -0.01 10.89 -3.21
C THR A 59 -0.24 10.60 -1.74
N GLU A 60 -0.34 11.62 -0.89
CA GLU A 60 -0.59 11.45 0.54
C GLU A 60 -1.96 10.84 0.82
N ASP A 61 -3.03 11.34 0.17
CA ASP A 61 -4.37 10.80 0.32
C ASP A 61 -4.46 9.31 -0.08
N LEU A 62 -3.75 8.91 -1.14
CA LEU A 62 -3.66 7.51 -1.56
C LEU A 62 -2.81 6.67 -0.57
N ALA A 63 -1.71 7.22 -0.07
CA ALA A 63 -0.85 6.55 0.91
C ALA A 63 -1.62 6.23 2.20
N VAL A 64 -2.49 7.14 2.67
CA VAL A 64 -3.35 6.88 3.83
C VAL A 64 -4.26 5.68 3.61
N VAL A 65 -4.84 5.53 2.41
CA VAL A 65 -5.68 4.37 2.08
C VAL A 65 -4.83 3.10 2.06
N PHE A 66 -3.68 3.10 1.36
CA PHE A 66 -2.79 1.93 1.34
C PHE A 66 -2.31 1.52 2.74
N ALA A 67 -1.89 2.47 3.57
CA ALA A 67 -1.41 2.20 4.93
C ALA A 67 -2.49 1.52 5.77
N ARG A 68 -3.74 2.02 5.73
CA ARG A 68 -4.87 1.39 6.42
C ARG A 68 -5.07 -0.06 5.98
N HIS A 69 -4.96 -0.35 4.68
CA HIS A 69 -5.16 -1.69 4.16
C HIS A 69 -3.97 -2.62 4.34
N LEU A 70 -2.74 -2.09 4.49
CA LEU A 70 -1.55 -2.86 4.83
C LEU A 70 -1.45 -3.16 6.33
N ILE A 71 -1.96 -2.26 7.18
CA ILE A 71 -1.96 -2.39 8.65
C ILE A 71 -3.19 -3.17 9.12
N SER A 72 -4.35 -3.02 8.45
CA SER A 72 -5.58 -3.68 8.87
C SER A 72 -5.45 -5.20 8.79
N ARG A 73 -5.73 -5.85 9.93
CA ARG A 73 -5.67 -7.29 10.15
C ARG A 73 -7.00 -8.00 9.86
N ASP A 74 -7.94 -7.34 9.20
CA ASP A 74 -9.25 -7.93 8.93
C ASP A 74 -9.14 -9.14 7.98
N GLU A 75 -9.94 -10.17 8.26
CA GLU A 75 -9.94 -11.46 7.59
C GLU A 75 -10.23 -11.34 6.09
N GLU A 76 -9.57 -12.20 5.31
CA GLU A 76 -9.65 -12.28 3.85
C GLU A 76 -11.10 -12.47 3.39
N CYS A 77 -11.63 -11.49 2.65
CA CYS A 77 -12.87 -11.62 1.91
C CYS A 77 -12.69 -10.91 0.57
N ASP A 78 -13.20 -11.48 -0.52
CA ASP A 78 -13.15 -10.86 -1.87
C ASP A 78 -13.77 -9.45 -1.90
N SER A 79 -14.67 -9.15 -0.96
CA SER A 79 -15.22 -7.82 -0.71
C SER A 79 -14.17 -6.76 -0.32
N ARG A 80 -13.01 -7.16 0.19
CA ARG A 80 -11.90 -6.27 0.59
C ARG A 80 -11.30 -5.57 -0.63
N ARG A 81 -11.13 -6.25 -1.76
CA ARG A 81 -10.56 -5.63 -2.96
C ARG A 81 -11.49 -4.54 -3.50
N GLU A 82 -12.78 -4.82 -3.60
CA GLU A 82 -13.75 -3.81 -4.04
C GLU A 82 -13.85 -2.63 -3.06
N ALA A 83 -13.75 -2.89 -1.74
CA ALA A 83 -13.72 -1.84 -0.73
C ALA A 83 -12.48 -0.95 -0.88
N ILE A 84 -11.30 -1.55 -1.08
CA ILE A 84 -10.05 -0.83 -1.37
C ILE A 84 -10.21 0.03 -2.62
N GLU A 85 -10.72 -0.55 -3.72
CA GLU A 85 -10.92 0.19 -4.98
C GLU A 85 -11.88 1.38 -4.80
N LYS A 86 -12.96 1.21 -4.02
CA LYS A 86 -13.90 2.30 -3.70
C LYS A 86 -13.24 3.40 -2.87
N GLU A 87 -12.44 3.05 -1.86
CA GLU A 87 -11.74 4.03 -1.03
C GLU A 87 -10.65 4.78 -1.81
N LEU A 88 -9.87 4.08 -2.62
CA LEU A 88 -8.88 4.68 -3.52
C LEU A 88 -9.54 5.63 -4.51
N THR A 89 -10.66 5.20 -5.10
CA THR A 89 -11.47 6.03 -6.01
C THR A 89 -11.96 7.28 -5.31
N ARG A 90 -12.50 7.15 -4.10
CA ARG A 90 -12.98 8.28 -3.29
C ARG A 90 -11.86 9.26 -2.92
N ALA A 91 -10.69 8.76 -2.52
CA ALA A 91 -9.53 9.59 -2.20
C ALA A 91 -9.02 10.34 -3.44
N ALA A 92 -8.85 9.64 -4.57
CA ALA A 92 -8.40 10.22 -5.82
C ALA A 92 -9.38 11.27 -6.39
N SER A 93 -10.68 11.05 -6.23
CA SER A 93 -11.73 11.95 -6.77
C SER A 93 -11.75 13.33 -6.10
N LYS A 94 -11.06 13.52 -4.96
CA LYS A 94 -10.84 14.85 -4.37
C LYS A 94 -9.93 15.74 -5.23
N HIS A 95 -9.05 15.12 -6.02
CA HIS A 95 -7.98 15.78 -6.78
C HIS A 95 -8.14 15.63 -8.29
N LEU A 96 -8.82 14.56 -8.72
CA LEU A 96 -8.92 14.15 -10.11
C LEU A 96 -10.33 14.31 -10.66
N ASN A 97 -10.42 14.76 -11.90
CA ASN A 97 -11.64 14.66 -12.69
C ASN A 97 -11.83 13.22 -13.22
N PRO A 98 -13.00 12.87 -13.78
CA PRO A 98 -13.27 11.50 -14.25
C PRO A 98 -12.28 10.97 -15.31
N GLN A 99 -11.77 11.84 -16.19
CA GLN A 99 -10.80 11.44 -17.21
C GLN A 99 -9.42 11.13 -16.59
N GLN A 100 -8.96 11.97 -15.66
CA GLN A 100 -7.71 11.76 -14.93
C GLN A 100 -7.80 10.52 -14.02
N LEU A 101 -8.96 10.27 -13.41
CA LEU A 101 -9.24 9.09 -12.61
C LEU A 101 -9.11 7.80 -13.45
N ALA A 102 -9.58 7.82 -14.70
CA ALA A 102 -9.42 6.71 -15.62
C ALA A 102 -7.94 6.44 -15.96
N GLU A 103 -7.12 7.50 -16.13
CA GLU A 103 -5.67 7.32 -16.35
C GLU A 103 -4.96 6.78 -15.10
N LEU A 104 -5.36 7.20 -13.90
CA LEU A 104 -4.86 6.62 -12.66
C LEU A 104 -5.23 5.13 -12.55
N ARG A 105 -6.45 4.74 -12.93
CA ARG A 105 -6.88 3.33 -12.92
C ARG A 105 -6.06 2.47 -13.89
N LYS A 106 -5.86 2.97 -15.12
CA LYS A 106 -5.00 2.31 -16.12
C LYS A 106 -3.56 2.15 -15.61
N ALA A 107 -3.03 3.15 -14.90
CA ALA A 107 -1.71 3.05 -14.29
C ALA A 107 -1.66 1.95 -13.21
N GLY A 108 -2.75 1.73 -12.46
CA GLY A 108 -2.87 0.64 -11.50
C GLY A 108 -2.89 -0.75 -12.15
N GLU A 109 -3.56 -0.89 -13.30
CA GLU A 109 -3.62 -2.16 -14.07
C GLU A 109 -2.25 -2.60 -14.59
N GLN A 110 -1.33 -1.65 -14.78
CA GLN A 110 0.07 -1.91 -15.16
C GLN A 110 0.94 -2.40 -13.99
N GLY A 111 0.36 -2.53 -12.79
CA GLY A 111 1.05 -2.93 -11.56
C GLY A 111 1.81 -1.77 -10.90
N ILE A 112 2.45 -2.08 -9.77
CA ILE A 112 3.14 -1.12 -8.88
C ILE A 112 4.65 -1.40 -8.74
N GLN A 113 5.22 -2.14 -9.68
CA GLN A 113 6.65 -2.43 -9.70
C GLN A 113 7.48 -1.13 -9.78
N ALA A 114 8.70 -1.20 -9.26
CA ALA A 114 9.66 -0.09 -9.32
C ALA A 114 9.85 0.40 -10.77
N LEU A 115 9.84 1.72 -10.95
CA LEU A 115 10.14 2.34 -12.24
C LEU A 115 11.66 2.35 -12.48
N PRO A 116 12.13 2.45 -13.74
CA PRO A 116 13.56 2.56 -14.04
C PRO A 116 14.20 3.73 -13.27
N GLY A 117 15.22 3.43 -12.46
CA GLY A 117 15.93 4.42 -11.62
C GLY A 117 15.47 4.49 -10.16
N GLU A 118 14.42 3.77 -9.76
CA GLU A 118 14.04 3.61 -8.35
C GLU A 118 14.80 2.45 -7.69
N ALA A 119 15.09 2.57 -6.39
CA ALA A 119 15.58 1.44 -5.60
C ALA A 119 14.52 0.33 -5.57
N ARG A 120 14.99 -0.91 -5.74
CA ARG A 120 14.15 -2.12 -5.71
C ARG A 120 13.76 -2.48 -4.29
#